data_AF-A0A928XAU6-F1
#
_entry.id   AF-A0A928XAU6-F1
#
_cell.length_a   1.000
_cell.length_b   1.000
_cell.length_c   1.000
_cell.angle_alpha   90.00
_cell.angle_beta   90.00
_cell.angle_gamma   90.00
#
_symmetry.space_group_name_H-M   'P 1'
#
loop_
_entity.id
_entity.type
_entity.pdbx_description
1 polymer ?
#
loop_
_entity_poly.entity_id
_entity_poly.type
_entity_poly.pdbx_seq_one_letter_code
_entity_poly.pdbx_strand_id
1 'polypeptide(L)'
;MGILENLLAGALHLVVVAIDVVAFFFIVRLLVARWPIAWLKALDGAGTPLVDGLYETLGKRVGVASFHGASKALIAMLVLLALGAIRMALMVVVP
;
A
#
# COMPACT_ATOMS: atom_id res chain seq x y z
N MET A 1 -31.00 -7.31 -6.27
CA MET A 1 -29.65 -7.65 -5.80
C MET A 1 -29.79 -8.52 -4.57
N GLY A 2 -29.24 -9.74 -4.61
CA GLY A 2 -29.34 -10.70 -3.51
C GLY A 2 -28.42 -10.34 -2.33
N ILE A 3 -28.71 -10.87 -1.14
CA ILE A 3 -27.88 -10.68 0.07
C ILE A 3 -26.41 -11.07 -0.20
N LEU A 4 -26.18 -12.14 -0.97
CA LEU A 4 -24.85 -12.61 -1.34
C LEU A 4 -24.08 -11.60 -2.22
N GLU A 5 -24.76 -10.95 -3.15
CA GLU A 5 -24.16 -9.93 -4.04
C GLU A 5 -23.75 -8.69 -3.24
N ASN A 6 -24.60 -8.24 -2.32
CA ASN A 6 -24.29 -7.12 -1.42
C ASN A 6 -23.13 -7.45 -0.47
N LEU A 7 -23.05 -8.70 0.00
CA LEU A 7 -21.96 -9.15 0.85
C LEU A 7 -20.63 -9.19 0.09
N LEU A 8 -20.64 -9.67 -1.16
CA LEU A 8 -19.48 -9.67 -2.04
C LEU A 8 -19.03 -8.25 -2.39
N ALA A 9 -19.97 -7.35 -2.72
CA ALA A 9 -19.66 -5.95 -2.97
C ALA A 9 -19.07 -5.25 -1.73
N GLY A 10 -19.63 -5.51 -0.54
CA GLY A 10 -19.10 -5.00 0.72
C GLY A 10 -17.70 -5.54 1.04
N ALA A 11 -17.47 -6.83 0.85
CA ALA A 11 -16.15 -7.44 1.01
C ALA A 11 -15.12 -6.82 0.04
N LEU A 12 -15.51 -6.62 -1.22
CA LEU A 12 -14.65 -6.01 -2.22
C LEU A 12 -14.33 -4.54 -1.87
N HIS A 13 -15.31 -3.81 -1.34
CA HIS A 13 -15.10 -2.44 -0.86
C HIS A 13 -14.11 -2.39 0.32
N LEU A 14 -14.20 -3.34 1.26
CA LEU A 14 -13.22 -3.46 2.35
C LEU A 14 -11.79 -3.72 1.83
N VAL A 15 -11.64 -4.50 0.75
CA VAL A 15 -10.33 -4.70 0.12
C VAL A 15 -9.80 -3.39 -0.47
N VAL A 16 -10.64 -2.60 -1.14
CA VAL A 16 -10.25 -1.27 -1.67
C VAL A 16 -9.80 -0.34 -0.54
N VAL A 17 -10.55 -0.29 0.56
CA VAL A 17 -10.19 0.52 1.74
C VAL A 17 -8.86 0.05 2.34
N ALA A 18 -8.63 -1.26 2.46
CA ALA A 18 -7.38 -1.80 2.96
C ALA A 18 -6.18 -1.40 2.06
N ILE A 19 -6.37 -1.44 0.74
CA ILE A 19 -5.38 -0.99 -0.25
C ILE A 19 -5.05 0.49 -0.06
N ASP A 20 -6.06 1.35 0.14
CA ASP A 20 -5.86 2.77 0.37
C ASP A 20 -5.10 3.05 1.68
N VAL A 21 -5.38 2.30 2.75
CA VAL A 21 -4.65 2.38 4.02
C VAL A 21 -3.17 2.03 3.83
N VAL A 22 -2.89 0.96 3.07
CA VAL A 22 -1.51 0.56 2.73
C VAL A 22 -0.81 1.67 1.95
N ALA A 23 -1.47 2.21 0.91
CA ALA A 23 -0.92 3.29 0.09
C ALA A 23 -0.63 4.55 0.92
N PHE A 24 -1.53 4.90 1.84
CA PHE A 24 -1.34 6.01 2.78
C PHE A 24 -0.06 5.85 3.60
N PHE A 25 0.17 4.68 4.22
CA PHE A 25 1.39 4.46 5.00
C PHE A 25 2.66 4.44 4.14
N PHE A 26 2.57 3.97 2.91
CA PHE A 26 3.68 4.08 1.94
C PHE A 26 4.03 5.55 1.65
N ILE A 27 3.02 6.39 1.44
CA ILE A 27 3.20 7.83 1.22
C ILE A 27 3.81 8.49 2.47
N VAL A 28 3.28 8.19 3.66
CA VAL A 28 3.82 8.68 4.94
C VAL A 28 5.30 8.35 5.07
N ARG A 29 5.71 7.11 4.75
CA ARG A 29 7.11 6.67 4.81
C ARG A 29 8.01 7.43 3.82
N LEU A 30 7.52 7.68 2.60
CA LEU A 30 8.22 8.53 1.63
C LEU A 30 8.34 9.98 2.11
N LEU A 31 7.27 10.53 2.71
CA LEU A 31 7.29 11.87 3.28
C LEU A 31 8.27 11.96 4.45
N VAL A 32 8.32 10.98 5.36
CA VAL A 32 9.29 10.95 6.46
C VAL A 32 10.72 10.89 5.95
N ALA A 33 10.99 10.09 4.91
CA ALA A 33 12.31 10.00 4.30
C ALA A 33 12.77 11.33 3.70
N ARG A 34 11.84 12.15 3.18
CA ARG A 34 12.13 13.47 2.61
C ARG A 34 12.14 14.60 3.65
N TRP A 35 11.20 14.57 4.58
CA TRP A 35 10.92 15.59 5.60
C TRP A 35 10.62 14.92 6.96
N PRO A 36 11.65 14.72 7.80
CA PRO A 36 11.53 13.97 9.04
C PRO A 36 10.88 14.77 10.18
N ILE A 37 9.60 15.15 10.02
CA ILE A 37 8.81 15.90 11.01
C ILE A 37 8.28 14.95 12.10
N ALA A 38 8.22 15.40 13.36
CA ALA A 38 7.89 14.57 14.52
C ALA A 38 6.53 13.84 14.41
N TRP A 39 5.47 14.52 13.96
CA TRP A 39 4.15 13.91 13.81
C TRP A 39 4.11 12.86 12.68
N LEU A 40 4.87 13.10 11.59
CA LEU A 40 5.01 12.19 10.47
C LEU A 40 5.77 10.92 10.88
N LYS A 41 6.82 11.05 11.70
CA LYS A 41 7.55 9.89 12.27
C LYS A 41 6.67 9.02 13.16
N ALA A 42 5.76 9.62 13.93
CA ALA A 42 4.83 8.84 14.76
C ALA A 42 3.87 8.01 13.90
N LEU A 43 3.36 8.59 12.80
CA LEU A 43 2.52 7.88 11.83
C LEU A 43 3.29 6.78 11.08
N ASP A 44 4.53 7.06 10.68
CA ASP A 44 5.40 6.07 10.04
C ASP A 44 5.70 4.90 10.97
N GLY A 45 5.96 5.16 12.26
CA GLY A 45 6.12 4.12 13.28
C GLY A 45 4.89 3.20 13.39
N ALA A 46 3.68 3.75 13.31
CA ALA A 46 2.45 2.96 13.32
C ALA A 46 2.28 2.11 12.04
N GLY A 47 2.70 2.64 10.88
CA GLY A 47 2.63 1.96 9.58
C GLY A 47 3.79 1.00 9.28
N THR A 48 4.87 1.08 10.06
CA THR A 48 6.12 0.33 9.85
C THR A 48 5.92 -1.18 9.64
N PRO A 49 5.21 -1.93 10.51
CA PRO A 49 5.06 -3.38 10.33
C PRO A 49 4.35 -3.75 9.02
N LEU A 50 3.42 -2.89 8.57
CA LEU A 50 2.66 -3.07 7.35
C LEU A 50 3.53 -2.85 6.11
N VAL A 51 4.30 -1.77 6.11
CA VAL A 51 5.20 -1.41 5.01
C VAL A 51 6.41 -2.36 4.93
N ASP A 52 7.00 -2.73 6.07
CA ASP A 52 8.13 -3.67 6.13
C ASP A 52 7.72 -5.07 5.69
N GLY A 53 6.55 -5.57 6.12
CA GLY A 53 6.03 -6.86 5.67
C GLY A 53 5.80 -6.89 4.15
N LEU A 54 5.37 -5.78 3.56
CA LEU A 54 5.24 -5.64 2.10
C LEU A 54 6.60 -5.66 1.40
N TYR A 55 7.58 -4.89 1.90
CA TYR A 55 8.94 -4.91 1.35
C TYR A 55 9.60 -6.28 1.47
N GLU A 56 9.36 -7.01 2.57
CA GLU A 56 9.88 -8.36 2.75
C GLU A 56 9.21 -9.36 1.79
N THR A 57 7.89 -9.27 1.63
CA THR A 57 7.14 -10.13 0.70
C THR A 57 7.56 -9.87 -0.75
N LEU A 58 7.72 -8.60 -1.12
CA LEU A 58 8.21 -8.20 -2.44
C LEU A 58 9.67 -8.58 -2.63
N GLY A 59 10.53 -8.34 -1.63
CA GLY A 59 11.95 -8.70 -1.66
C GLY A 59 12.17 -10.20 -1.82
N LYS A 60 11.36 -11.04 -1.14
CA LYS A 60 11.36 -12.50 -1.29
C LYS A 60 10.93 -12.95 -2.69
N ARG A 61 9.96 -12.28 -3.30
CA ARG A 61 9.49 -12.61 -4.66
C ARG A 61 10.43 -12.15 -5.77
N VAL A 62 11.14 -11.04 -5.55
CA VAL A 62 12.03 -10.43 -6.55
C VAL A 62 13.50 -10.87 -6.36
N GLY A 63 13.83 -11.55 -5.25
CA GLY A 63 15.17 -12.14 -5.02
C GLY A 63 16.26 -11.11 -4.73
N VAL A 64 15.89 -9.86 -4.39
CA VAL A 64 16.84 -8.76 -4.21
C VAL A 64 17.11 -8.58 -2.72
N ALA A 65 18.25 -9.12 -2.27
CA ALA A 65 18.64 -9.19 -0.86
C ALA A 65 19.01 -7.83 -0.22
N SER A 66 19.08 -6.72 -0.96
CA SER A 66 19.37 -5.41 -0.39
C SER A 66 18.91 -4.27 -1.29
N PHE A 67 17.78 -3.66 -0.95
CA PHE A 67 17.31 -2.44 -1.61
C PHE A 67 18.06 -1.22 -1.05
N HIS A 68 19.09 -0.77 -1.77
CA HIS A 68 19.72 0.53 -1.56
C HIS A 68 18.70 1.66 -1.76
N GLY A 69 18.91 2.82 -1.11
CA GLY A 69 17.90 3.88 -0.93
C GLY A 69 17.16 4.35 -2.20
N ALA A 70 17.82 4.36 -3.37
CA ALA A 70 17.19 4.70 -4.65
C ALA A 70 16.19 3.63 -5.12
N SER A 71 16.49 2.36 -4.89
CA SER A 71 15.61 1.22 -5.22
C SER A 71 14.34 1.24 -4.37
N LYS A 72 14.42 1.68 -3.10
CA LYS A 72 13.25 1.77 -2.20
C LYS A 72 12.20 2.75 -2.70
N ALA A 73 12.63 3.91 -3.24
CA ALA A 73 11.73 4.90 -3.81
C ALA A 73 11.07 4.39 -5.10
N LEU A 74 11.84 3.72 -5.96
CA LEU A 74 11.33 3.14 -7.21
C LEU A 74 10.31 2.02 -6.94
N ILE A 75 10.56 1.18 -5.93
CA ILE A 75 9.62 0.15 -5.49
C ILE A 75 8.39 0.75 -4.84
N ALA A 76 8.54 1.79 -4.01
CA ALA A 76 7.39 2.49 -3.45
C ALA A 76 6.50 3.06 -4.55
N MET A 77 7.10 3.63 -5.59
CA MET A 77 6.38 4.14 -6.76
C MET A 77 5.68 3.02 -7.54
N LEU A 78 6.34 1.87 -7.76
CA LEU A 78 5.71 0.70 -8.38
C LEU A 78 4.57 0.12 -7.54
N VAL A 79 4.73 0.07 -6.21
CA VAL A 79 3.69 -0.38 -5.28
C VAL A 79 2.50 0.56 -5.32
N LEU A 80 2.72 1.87 -5.26
CA LEU A 80 1.65 2.86 -5.37
C LEU A 80 0.95 2.78 -6.73
N LEU A 81 1.70 2.57 -7.82
CA LEU A 81 1.12 2.38 -9.15
C LEU A 81 0.28 1.11 -9.22
N ALA A 82 0.76 0.00 -8.67
CA ALA A 82 0.03 -1.26 -8.62
C ALA A 82 -1.23 -1.15 -7.78
N LEU A 83 -1.16 -0.54 -6.59
CA LEU A 83 -2.32 -0.30 -5.72
C LEU A 83 -3.34 0.63 -6.41
N GLY A 84 -2.89 1.67 -7.08
CA GLY A 84 -3.74 2.56 -7.87
C GLY A 84 -4.42 1.87 -9.04
N ALA A 85 -3.69 1.01 -9.77
CA ALA A 85 -4.23 0.21 -10.86
C ALA A 85 -5.27 -0.82 -10.37
N ILE A 86 -5.00 -1.48 -9.25
CA ILE A 86 -5.95 -2.41 -8.61
C ILE A 86 -7.20 -1.64 -8.18
N ARG A 87 -7.06 -0.47 -7.55
CA ARG A 87 -8.20 0.37 -7.17
C ARG A 87 -9.04 0.79 -8.37
N MET A 88 -8.42 1.27 -9.44
CA MET A 88 -9.09 1.62 -10.70
C MET A 88 -9.85 0.42 -11.28
N ALA A 89 -9.20 -0.75 -11.36
CA ALA A 89 -9.84 -1.96 -11.86
C ALA A 89 -11.03 -2.39 -10.98
N LEU A 90 -10.89 -2.29 -9.66
CA LEU A 90 -11.96 -2.62 -8.71
C LEU A 90 -13.13 -1.63 -8.79
N MET A 91 -12.87 -0.33 -8.99
CA MET A 91 -13.90 0.69 -9.18
C MET A 91 -14.65 0.53 -10.51
N VAL A 92 -14.01 0.02 -11.56
CA VAL A 92 -14.70 -0.30 -12.83
C VAL A 92 -15.61 -1.53 -12.67
N VAL A 93 -15.24 -2.47 -11.80
CA VAL A 93 -15.99 -3.71 -11.54
C VAL A 93 -17.15 -3.49 -10.55
N VAL A 94 -17.04 -2.51 -9.65
CA VAL A 94 -18.09 -2.13 -8.68
C VAL A 94 -18.53 -0.69 -8.95
N PRO A 95 -19.53 -0.47 -9.84
CA PRO A 95 -20.07 0.86 -10.11
C PRO A 95 -20.88 1.43 -8.94
#